data_AF-A0AAD7ZF29-F1
#
_entry.id   AF-A0AAD7ZF29-F1
#
_cell.length_a   1.000
_cell.length_b   1.000
_cell.length_c   1.000
_cell.angle_alpha   90.00
_cell.angle_beta   90.00
_cell.angle_gamma   90.00
#
_symmetry.space_group_name_H-M   'P 1'
#
loop_
_entity.id
_entity.type
_entity.pdbx_description
1 polymer ?
#
loop_
_entity_poly.entity_id
_entity_poly.type
_entity_poly.pdbx_seq_one_letter_code
_entity_poly.pdbx_strand_id
1 'polypeptide(L)'
;MSCSNNKTLTQFPENLPWCPENLVMENNSIANMHKNALNPCGDTIINMSLRNCGIKTIENGVFRNFYKLVFLDLRNNTIKKIHEDIFIGLTSINEIHFEYNLLEEVERSDNDLLEQEETPKGYLYLNNNNLKRFEGGLPRRMEVMYLENNAIEEIVPETSVYSLVSCTHST
;
A
#
# COMPACT_ATOMS: atom_id res chain seq x y z
N MET A 1 -3.06 -0.49 -19.75
CA MET A 1 -4.53 -0.30 -19.79
C MET A 1 -4.87 0.90 -18.93
N SER A 2 -5.67 1.83 -19.45
CA SER A 2 -6.15 2.99 -18.69
C SER A 2 -7.67 3.03 -18.75
N CYS A 3 -8.31 3.18 -17.59
CA CYS A 3 -9.77 3.28 -17.43
C CYS A 3 -10.12 4.39 -16.43
N SER A 4 -9.35 5.47 -16.41
CA SER A 4 -9.54 6.60 -15.51
C SER A 4 -10.79 7.44 -15.87
N ASN A 5 -11.34 8.15 -14.89
CA ASN A 5 -12.49 9.05 -15.03
C ASN A 5 -13.81 8.38 -15.46
N ASN A 6 -13.93 7.07 -15.20
CA ASN A 6 -15.15 6.34 -15.46
C ASN A 6 -16.08 6.37 -14.24
N LYS A 7 -17.07 7.28 -14.28
CA LYS A 7 -18.03 7.49 -13.18
C LYS A 7 -18.93 6.29 -12.88
N THR A 8 -19.03 5.32 -13.79
CA THR A 8 -19.81 4.10 -13.55
C THR A 8 -18.97 2.98 -12.91
N LEU A 9 -17.65 3.13 -12.89
CA LEU A 9 -16.74 2.17 -12.31
C LEU A 9 -16.68 2.35 -10.78
N THR A 10 -17.60 1.65 -10.12
CA THR A 10 -17.82 1.74 -8.67
C THR A 10 -17.18 0.61 -7.88
N GLN A 11 -16.66 -0.40 -8.58
CA GLN A 11 -16.01 -1.55 -7.97
C GLN A 11 -14.67 -1.81 -8.63
N PHE A 12 -13.75 -2.35 -7.84
CA PHE A 12 -12.46 -2.79 -8.33
C PHE A 12 -12.69 -4.08 -9.16
N PRO A 13 -12.22 -4.15 -10.41
CA PRO A 13 -12.61 -5.23 -11.31
C PRO A 13 -12.03 -6.56 -10.86
N GLU A 14 -12.88 -7.59 -10.84
CA GLU A 14 -12.44 -8.96 -10.59
C GLU A 14 -11.72 -9.53 -11.81
N ASN A 15 -12.24 -9.26 -13.01
CA ASN A 15 -11.72 -9.78 -14.27
C ASN A 15 -11.39 -8.64 -15.24
N LEU A 16 -10.22 -8.72 -15.87
CA LEU A 16 -9.83 -7.84 -16.98
C LEU A 16 -9.88 -8.62 -18.31
N PRO A 17 -10.22 -7.95 -19.44
CA PRO A 17 -10.30 -8.60 -20.75
C PRO A 17 -8.94 -9.10 -21.26
N TRP A 18 -7.85 -8.49 -20.78
CA TRP A 18 -6.47 -8.93 -20.95
C TRP A 18 -5.70 -8.54 -19.69
N CYS A 19 -4.54 -9.14 -19.45
CA CYS A 19 -3.73 -8.88 -18.27
C CYS A 19 -2.62 -7.86 -18.58
N PRO A 20 -2.80 -6.57 -18.22
CA PRO A 20 -1.83 -5.53 -18.55
C PRO A 20 -0.66 -5.53 -17.58
N GLU A 21 0.47 -4.98 -18.03
CA GLU A 21 1.59 -4.65 -17.14
C GLU A 21 1.37 -3.31 -16.41
N ASN A 22 0.69 -2.38 -17.06
CA ASN A 22 0.41 -1.05 -16.53
C ASN A 22 -1.09 -0.88 -16.38
N LEU A 23 -1.60 -0.70 -15.17
CA LEU A 23 -3.02 -0.51 -14.87
C LEU A 23 -3.25 0.87 -14.23
N VAL A 24 -3.95 1.75 -14.95
CA VAL A 24 -4.27 3.10 -14.47
C VAL A 24 -5.79 3.24 -14.37
N MET A 25 -6.30 3.43 -13.16
CA MET A 25 -7.73 3.48 -12.84
C MET A 25 -8.10 4.68 -11.97
N GLU A 26 -7.43 5.81 -12.20
CA GLU A 26 -7.56 7.02 -11.39
C GLU A 26 -8.91 7.72 -11.55
N ASN A 27 -9.31 8.50 -10.55
CA ASN A 27 -10.52 9.33 -10.61
C ASN A 27 -11.81 8.51 -10.86
N ASN A 28 -11.86 7.31 -10.31
CA ASN A 28 -13.04 6.44 -10.31
C ASN A 28 -13.73 6.47 -8.94
N SER A 29 -14.73 5.61 -8.70
CA SER A 29 -15.46 5.56 -7.43
C SER A 29 -15.39 4.19 -6.78
N ILE A 30 -14.16 3.71 -6.57
CA ILE A 30 -13.85 2.37 -6.09
C ILE A 30 -13.69 2.44 -4.56
N ALA A 31 -14.73 2.07 -3.83
CA ALA A 31 -14.70 2.19 -2.37
C ALA A 31 -13.82 1.13 -1.68
N ASN A 32 -13.70 -0.07 -2.27
CA ASN A 32 -13.09 -1.22 -1.61
C ASN A 32 -12.20 -2.02 -2.59
N MET A 33 -11.05 -2.49 -2.10
CA MET A 33 -10.21 -3.45 -2.80
C MET A 33 -10.39 -4.84 -2.18
N HIS A 34 -10.91 -5.78 -2.96
CA HIS A 34 -11.28 -7.13 -2.49
C HIS A 34 -10.22 -8.18 -2.87
N LYS A 35 -10.06 -9.22 -2.05
CA LYS A 35 -8.98 -10.23 -2.21
C LYS A 35 -8.97 -11.00 -3.54
N ASN A 36 -10.10 -11.06 -4.23
CA ASN A 36 -10.25 -11.75 -5.52
C ASN A 36 -10.04 -10.81 -6.72
N ALA A 37 -9.73 -9.54 -6.47
CA ALA A 37 -9.64 -8.57 -7.54
C ALA A 37 -8.48 -8.87 -8.51
N LEU A 38 -8.70 -8.53 -9.78
CA LEU A 38 -7.74 -8.70 -10.87
C LEU A 38 -7.19 -10.12 -11.01
N ASN A 39 -7.96 -11.15 -10.63
CA ASN A 39 -7.60 -12.54 -10.88
C ASN A 39 -8.00 -12.90 -12.32
N PRO A 40 -7.13 -13.49 -13.16
CA PRO A 40 -5.77 -13.99 -12.88
C PRO A 40 -4.62 -12.99 -13.10
N CYS A 41 -4.92 -11.76 -13.54
CA CYS A 41 -3.94 -10.78 -14.01
C CYS A 41 -2.99 -10.18 -12.96
N GLY A 42 -3.11 -10.53 -11.68
CA GLY A 42 -2.21 -10.01 -10.63
C GLY A 42 -0.74 -10.25 -10.95
N ASP A 43 -0.41 -11.35 -11.62
CA ASP A 43 0.95 -11.75 -11.95
C ASP A 43 1.59 -11.05 -13.17
N THR A 44 0.82 -10.24 -13.91
CA THR A 44 1.32 -9.45 -15.03
C THR A 44 1.58 -8.01 -14.65
N ILE A 45 0.89 -7.49 -13.64
CA ILE A 45 0.88 -6.06 -13.32
C ILE A 45 2.21 -5.67 -12.66
N ILE A 46 2.85 -4.66 -13.24
CA ILE A 46 4.11 -4.06 -12.79
C ILE A 46 3.84 -2.69 -12.16
N ASN A 47 2.95 -1.89 -12.75
CA ASN A 47 2.60 -0.56 -12.25
C ASN A 47 1.08 -0.44 -12.10
N MET A 48 0.63 -0.02 -10.92
CA MET A 48 -0.79 0.21 -10.63
C MET A 48 -1.01 1.60 -10.04
N SER A 49 -1.94 2.36 -10.63
CA SER A 49 -2.42 3.62 -10.05
C SER A 49 -3.92 3.60 -9.84
N LEU A 50 -4.32 3.87 -8.59
CA LEU A 50 -5.67 3.95 -8.06
C LEU A 50 -5.89 5.29 -7.33
N ARG A 51 -5.21 6.34 -7.79
CA ARG A 51 -5.31 7.68 -7.21
C ARG A 51 -6.74 8.21 -7.27
N ASN A 52 -7.18 8.88 -6.20
CA ASN A 52 -8.46 9.59 -6.17
C ASN A 52 -9.65 8.70 -6.55
N CYS A 53 -9.70 7.50 -5.99
CA CYS A 53 -10.78 6.53 -6.21
C CYS A 53 -11.81 6.49 -5.07
N GLY A 54 -11.54 7.17 -3.96
CA GLY A 54 -12.37 7.09 -2.76
C GLY A 54 -12.26 5.75 -2.03
N ILE A 55 -11.13 5.05 -2.18
CA ILE A 55 -10.88 3.77 -1.50
C ILE A 55 -10.89 4.02 0.01
N LYS A 56 -11.62 3.16 0.74
CA LYS A 56 -11.79 3.20 2.19
C LYS A 56 -11.11 2.00 2.85
N THR A 57 -11.23 0.83 2.23
CA THR A 57 -10.73 -0.43 2.79
C THR A 57 -9.94 -1.22 1.76
N ILE A 58 -8.83 -1.79 2.21
CA ILE A 58 -8.01 -2.75 1.48
C ILE A 58 -8.09 -4.07 2.23
N GLU A 59 -8.68 -5.10 1.62
CA GLU A 59 -8.77 -6.41 2.27
C GLU A 59 -7.39 -7.08 2.39
N ASN A 60 -7.19 -7.81 3.50
CA ASN A 60 -5.97 -8.58 3.71
C ASN A 60 -5.75 -9.59 2.58
N GLY A 61 -4.53 -9.63 2.06
CA GLY A 61 -4.13 -10.52 0.99
C GLY A 61 -4.60 -10.14 -0.41
N VAL A 62 -5.14 -8.93 -0.63
CA VAL A 62 -5.50 -8.45 -1.97
C VAL A 62 -4.32 -8.44 -2.94
N PHE A 63 -3.09 -8.26 -2.44
CA PHE A 63 -1.89 -8.23 -3.27
C PHE A 63 -1.12 -9.56 -3.33
N ARG A 64 -1.69 -10.67 -2.85
CA ARG A 64 -0.98 -11.98 -2.75
C ARG A 64 -0.38 -12.49 -4.06
N ASN A 65 -1.02 -12.19 -5.19
CA ASN A 65 -0.60 -12.66 -6.51
C ASN A 65 0.17 -11.59 -7.31
N PHE A 66 0.49 -10.44 -6.71
CA PHE A 66 1.10 -9.29 -7.39
C PHE A 66 2.63 -9.30 -7.26
N TYR A 67 3.24 -10.46 -7.52
CA TYR A 67 4.68 -10.66 -7.31
C TYR A 67 5.58 -9.83 -8.24
N LYS A 68 5.05 -9.35 -9.37
CA LYS A 68 5.76 -8.44 -10.29
C LYS A 68 5.48 -6.95 -10.04
N LEU A 69 4.58 -6.61 -9.12
CA LEU A 69 4.23 -5.22 -8.87
C LEU A 69 5.42 -4.48 -8.28
N VAL A 70 5.88 -3.43 -8.96
CA VAL A 70 7.01 -2.58 -8.58
C VAL A 70 6.52 -1.26 -8.00
N PHE A 71 5.42 -0.73 -8.52
CA PHE A 71 4.90 0.58 -8.16
C PHE A 71 3.39 0.54 -7.89
N LEU A 72 2.97 1.05 -6.73
CA LEU A 72 1.57 1.15 -6.33
C LEU A 72 1.24 2.57 -5.86
N ASP A 73 0.33 3.25 -6.57
CA ASP A 73 -0.18 4.58 -6.22
C ASP A 73 -1.61 4.52 -5.68
N LEU A 74 -1.76 4.76 -4.38
CA LEU A 74 -3.02 4.84 -3.64
C LEU A 74 -3.26 6.25 -3.06
N ARG A 75 -2.60 7.28 -3.59
CA ARG A 75 -2.73 8.66 -3.09
C ARG A 75 -4.15 9.20 -3.23
N ASN A 76 -4.48 10.17 -2.37
CA ASN A 76 -5.76 10.87 -2.40
C ASN A 76 -6.96 9.92 -2.29
N ASN A 77 -6.86 8.92 -1.42
CA ASN A 77 -7.99 8.07 -1.06
C ASN A 77 -8.45 8.40 0.38
N THR A 78 -9.32 7.58 0.95
CA THR A 78 -9.88 7.78 2.30
C THR A 78 -9.57 6.60 3.21
N ILE A 79 -8.41 5.97 2.99
CA ILE A 79 -7.99 4.78 3.73
C ILE A 79 -7.62 5.22 5.16
N LYS A 80 -8.16 4.54 6.16
CA LYS A 80 -7.93 4.86 7.58
C LYS A 80 -6.98 3.91 8.29
N LYS A 81 -6.90 2.68 7.80
CA LYS A 81 -6.12 1.60 8.40
C LYS A 81 -5.51 0.76 7.29
N ILE A 82 -4.28 0.31 7.51
CA ILE A 82 -3.63 -0.73 6.73
C ILE A 82 -3.04 -1.75 7.68
N HIS A 83 -2.99 -3.00 7.25
CA HIS A 83 -2.41 -4.10 8.00
C HIS A 83 -1.18 -4.60 7.24
N GLU A 84 -0.10 -4.98 7.92
CA GLU A 84 1.14 -5.44 7.27
C GLU A 84 0.92 -6.59 6.26
N ASP A 85 -0.08 -7.44 6.50
CA ASP A 85 -0.48 -8.54 5.61
C ASP A 85 -0.86 -8.10 4.18
N ILE A 86 -1.19 -6.83 3.95
CA ILE A 86 -1.46 -6.36 2.58
C ILE A 86 -0.18 -6.41 1.74
N PHE A 87 1.00 -6.36 2.35
CA PHE A 87 2.28 -6.43 1.63
C PHE A 87 2.70 -7.87 1.29
N ILE A 88 1.96 -8.88 1.75
CA ILE A 88 2.22 -10.28 1.41
C ILE A 88 2.00 -10.49 -0.09
N GLY A 89 3.00 -11.08 -0.76
CA GLY A 89 2.99 -11.35 -2.20
C GLY A 89 3.63 -10.26 -3.06
N LEU A 90 3.92 -9.08 -2.49
CA LEU A 90 4.58 -7.96 -3.17
C LEU A 90 6.11 -8.14 -3.22
N THR A 91 6.60 -9.22 -3.84
CA THR A 91 8.03 -9.58 -3.83
C THR A 91 8.93 -8.64 -4.62
N SER A 92 8.41 -7.97 -5.65
CA SER A 92 9.16 -7.01 -6.48
C SER A 92 8.89 -5.55 -6.17
N ILE A 93 8.16 -5.24 -5.10
CA ILE A 93 7.74 -3.87 -4.83
C ILE A 93 8.94 -2.97 -4.51
N ASN A 94 8.97 -1.82 -5.16
CA ASN A 94 9.94 -0.77 -4.90
C ASN A 94 9.27 0.41 -4.21
N GLU A 95 8.08 0.84 -4.65
CA GLU A 95 7.44 2.06 -4.13
C GLU A 95 5.96 1.84 -3.89
N ILE A 96 5.50 2.21 -2.69
CA ILE A 96 4.08 2.28 -2.34
C ILE A 96 3.75 3.67 -1.82
N HIS A 97 2.75 4.29 -2.45
CA HIS A 97 2.30 5.65 -2.18
C HIS A 97 0.93 5.66 -1.50
N PHE A 98 0.88 6.06 -0.24
CA PHE A 98 -0.34 6.25 0.56
C PHE A 98 -0.58 7.72 0.95
N GLU A 99 0.15 8.67 0.36
CA GLU A 99 0.05 10.07 0.76
C GLU A 99 -1.36 10.63 0.55
N TYR A 100 -1.75 11.58 1.40
CA TYR A 100 -3.08 12.20 1.36
C TYR A 100 -4.22 11.17 1.52
N ASN A 101 -4.06 10.27 2.50
CA ASN A 101 -5.12 9.41 2.99
C ASN A 101 -5.52 9.88 4.41
N LEU A 102 -6.22 9.02 5.16
CA LEU A 102 -6.67 9.29 6.52
C LEU A 102 -6.06 8.27 7.49
N LEU A 103 -4.88 7.72 7.18
CA LEU A 103 -4.29 6.63 7.97
C LEU A 103 -4.05 7.08 9.40
N GLU A 104 -4.61 6.37 10.37
CA GLU A 104 -4.45 6.63 11.81
C GLU A 104 -3.47 5.66 12.46
N GLU A 105 -3.36 4.45 11.91
CA GLU A 105 -2.45 3.38 12.35
C GLU A 105 -2.05 2.44 11.20
N VAL A 106 -0.92 1.76 11.39
CA VAL A 106 -0.46 0.61 10.59
C VAL A 106 -0.47 -0.61 11.52
N GLU A 107 -1.41 -1.52 11.33
CA GLU A 107 -1.59 -2.70 12.17
C GLU A 107 -0.55 -3.78 11.82
N ARG A 108 0.10 -4.34 12.84
CA ARG A 108 1.09 -5.40 12.70
C ARG A 108 0.45 -6.73 12.28
N SER A 109 1.18 -7.53 11.52
CA SER A 109 0.85 -8.94 11.34
C SER A 109 1.23 -9.81 12.54
N ASP A 110 0.28 -10.60 13.01
CA ASP A 110 0.52 -11.71 13.96
C ASP A 110 1.21 -12.91 13.30
N ASN A 111 1.31 -12.94 11.96
CA ASN A 111 1.85 -14.08 11.23
C ASN A 111 3.38 -14.01 11.13
N ASP A 112 4.07 -14.66 12.06
CA ASP A 112 5.54 -14.76 12.08
C ASP A 112 6.13 -15.74 11.03
N LEU A 113 5.31 -16.27 10.12
CA LEU A 113 5.59 -17.48 9.36
C LEU A 113 6.31 -17.30 8.00
N LEU A 114 6.86 -16.14 7.69
CA LEU A 114 7.54 -15.93 6.39
C LEU A 114 8.96 -15.39 6.55
N GLU A 115 9.83 -16.26 7.03
CA GLU A 115 11.29 -16.17 6.94
C GLU A 115 11.75 -16.43 5.50
N GLN A 116 11.67 -15.43 4.63
CA GLN A 116 12.51 -15.39 3.43
C GLN A 116 13.35 -14.11 3.52
N GLU A 117 14.65 -14.31 3.75
CA GLU A 117 15.70 -13.30 3.91
C GLU A 117 15.96 -12.51 2.61
N GLU A 118 14.95 -11.84 2.08
CA GLU A 118 15.20 -10.83 1.06
C GLU A 118 15.46 -9.50 1.76
N THR A 119 16.63 -8.91 1.47
CA THR A 119 17.00 -7.57 1.92
C THR A 119 15.85 -6.59 1.64
N PRO A 120 15.29 -5.92 2.67
CA PRO A 120 14.28 -4.87 2.46
C PRO A 120 14.85 -3.81 1.51
N LYS A 121 14.06 -3.40 0.52
CA LYS A 121 14.45 -2.39 -0.50
C LYS A 121 13.30 -1.43 -0.85
N GLY A 122 12.12 -1.66 -0.30
CA GLY A 122 10.94 -0.87 -0.65
C GLY A 122 10.89 0.48 0.05
N TYR A 123 10.23 1.44 -0.58
CA TYR A 123 9.96 2.77 -0.07
C TYR A 123 8.46 2.89 0.19
N LEU A 124 8.10 3.29 1.40
CA LEU A 124 6.72 3.47 1.82
C LEU A 124 6.45 4.94 2.14
N TYR A 125 5.63 5.58 1.30
CA TYR A 125 5.29 6.98 1.45
C TYR A 125 3.96 7.12 2.19
N LEU A 126 4.03 7.57 3.43
CA LEU A 126 2.90 7.76 4.34
C LEU A 126 2.68 9.23 4.68
N ASN A 127 3.34 10.15 3.98
CA ASN A 127 3.25 11.58 4.25
C ASN A 127 1.82 12.11 4.14
N ASN A 128 1.47 13.14 4.90
CA ASN A 128 0.13 13.75 4.86
C ASN A 128 -0.98 12.74 5.17
N ASN A 129 -0.85 12.07 6.32
CA ASN A 129 -1.84 11.19 6.92
C ASN A 129 -2.10 11.63 8.37
N ASN A 130 -2.82 10.82 9.16
CA ASN A 130 -3.18 11.12 10.55
C ASN A 130 -2.52 10.15 11.54
N LEU A 131 -1.37 9.56 11.19
CA LEU A 131 -0.73 8.53 12.01
C LEU A 131 -0.39 9.12 13.37
N LYS A 132 -0.94 8.55 14.45
CA LYS A 132 -0.70 9.02 15.83
C LYS A 132 0.37 8.22 16.54
N ARG A 133 0.39 6.92 16.26
CA ARG A 133 1.33 5.96 16.80
C ARG A 133 1.92 5.15 15.67
N PHE A 134 3.20 4.86 15.79
CA PHE A 134 3.89 3.92 14.93
C PHE A 134 4.43 2.80 15.81
N GLU A 135 3.65 1.72 15.90
CA GLU A 135 3.95 0.52 16.69
C GLU A 135 4.48 -0.57 15.74
N GLY A 136 5.72 -1.02 15.97
CA GLY A 136 6.39 -1.96 15.04
C GLY A 136 7.14 -1.22 13.95
N GLY A 137 8.39 -1.63 13.69
CA GLY A 137 9.29 -0.96 12.76
C GLY A 137 8.81 -0.95 11.31
N LEU A 138 9.74 -0.82 10.36
CA LEU A 138 9.39 -0.92 8.95
C LEU A 138 8.68 -2.27 8.65
N PRO A 139 7.57 -2.26 7.90
CA PRO A 139 7.01 -3.50 7.36
C PRO A 139 8.13 -4.29 6.69
N ARG A 140 8.20 -5.62 6.88
CA ARG A 140 9.39 -6.46 6.59
C ARG A 140 10.02 -6.32 5.18
N ARG A 141 9.36 -5.68 4.22
CA ARG A 141 9.84 -5.43 2.84
C ARG A 141 10.33 -4.00 2.58
N MET A 142 10.02 -3.07 3.47
CA MET A 142 10.33 -1.66 3.34
C MET A 142 11.65 -1.34 4.03
N GLU A 143 12.52 -0.63 3.33
CA GLU A 143 13.77 -0.09 3.85
C GLU A 143 13.59 1.32 4.40
N VAL A 144 12.71 2.12 3.79
CA VAL A 144 12.53 3.52 4.16
C VAL A 144 11.05 3.88 4.21
N MET A 145 10.69 4.63 5.25
CA MET A 145 9.37 5.27 5.38
C MET A 145 9.49 6.78 5.40
N TYR A 146 8.56 7.42 4.70
CA TYR A 146 8.36 8.86 4.74
C TYR A 146 7.08 9.15 5.51
N LEU A 147 7.24 9.79 6.68
CA LEU A 147 6.16 10.01 7.66
C LEU A 147 5.84 11.50 7.86
N GLU A 148 6.32 12.37 7.00
CA GLU A 148 6.17 13.83 7.13
C GLU A 148 4.69 14.22 7.16
N ASN A 149 4.34 15.29 7.89
CA ASN A 149 2.95 15.76 8.01
C ASN A 149 1.98 14.67 8.49
N ASN A 150 2.35 13.97 9.56
CA ASN A 150 1.46 13.11 10.34
C ASN A 150 1.24 13.70 11.75
N ALA A 151 0.51 13.00 12.60
CA ALA A 151 0.25 13.38 13.99
C ALA A 151 1.02 12.51 14.99
N ILE A 152 2.23 12.05 14.63
CA ILE A 152 2.98 11.04 15.39
C ILE A 152 3.43 11.67 16.71
N GLU A 153 2.87 11.17 17.81
CA GLU A 153 3.24 11.55 19.17
C GLU A 153 4.27 10.58 19.76
N GLU A 154 4.28 9.33 19.28
CA GLU A 154 5.10 8.25 19.81
C GLU A 154 5.54 7.31 18.67
N ILE A 155 6.85 7.03 18.63
CA ILE A 155 7.43 5.95 17.82
C ILE A 155 7.88 4.87 18.80
N VAL A 156 7.29 3.69 18.70
CA VAL A 156 7.64 2.54 19.55
C VAL A 156 8.52 1.59 18.73
N PRO A 157 9.85 1.72 18.77
CA PRO A 157 10.75 0.79 18.10
C PRO A 157 10.75 -0.56 18.83
N GLU A 158 10.55 -1.66 18.10
CA GLU A 158 10.86 -3.00 18.60
C GLU A 158 12.32 -3.42 18.28
N THR A 159 12.77 -4.50 18.91
CA THR A 159 14.15 -5.00 19.03
C THR A 159 14.90 -5.37 17.73
N SER A 160 14.49 -4.89 16.56
CA SER A 160 15.15 -5.18 15.28
C SER A 160 14.98 -4.07 14.23
N VAL A 161 15.09 -2.79 14.63
CA VAL A 161 15.14 -1.68 13.66
C VAL A 161 16.58 -1.47 13.15
N TYR A 162 16.94 -2.19 12.09
CA TYR A 162 17.92 -1.66 11.12
C TYR A 162 17.14 -0.89 10.06
N SER A 163 17.07 0.44 10.18
CA SER A 163 17.04 1.46 9.10
C SER A 163 16.25 2.71 9.48
N LEU A 164 16.66 3.82 8.87
CA LEU A 164 16.37 5.21 9.23
C LEU A 164 14.90 5.56 8.97
N VAL A 165 14.18 5.88 10.03
CA VAL A 165 12.93 6.64 9.90
C VAL A 165 13.32 8.09 9.59
N SER A 166 13.06 8.54 8.37
CA SER A 166 13.18 9.95 8.00
C SER A 166 11.99 10.72 8.57
N CYS A 167 12.01 10.98 9.88
CA CYS A 167 11.12 11.95 10.51
C CYS A 167 11.75 13.33 10.34
N THR A 168 11.40 14.07 9.28
CA THR A 168 11.62 15.51 9.31
C THR A 168 10.50 16.11 10.17
N HIS A 169 10.86 16.55 11.38
CA HIS A 169 9.97 17.40 12.16
C HIS A 169 9.83 18.71 11.38
N SER A 170 8.62 19.04 10.93
CA SER A 170 8.32 20.39 10.48
C SER A 170 8.32 21.29 11.72
N THR A 171 9.29 22.21 11.77
CA THR A 171 9.40 23.29 12.77
C THR A 171 8.25 24.27 12.70
#